data_AF-A0A970YDX6-F1
#
_entry.id   AF-A0A970YDX6-F1
#
_cell.length_a   1.000
_cell.length_b   1.000
_cell.length_c   1.000
_cell.angle_alpha   90.00
_cell.angle_beta   90.00
_cell.angle_gamma   90.00
#
_symmetry.space_group_name_H-M   'P 1'
#
loop_
_entity.id
_entity.type
_entity.pdbx_description
1 polymer ?
#
loop_
_entity_poly.entity_id
_entity_poly.type
_entity_poly.pdbx_seq_one_letter_code
_entity_poly.pdbx_strand_id
1 'polypeptide(L)' 'MPAAADFLIAVGPNARLLVDEAAGLMAPEAVRHFASGDEAVRLVPSLLAPGDVVLVKGSRGMRLERLCQAVALGTTRP' A
#
# COMPACT_ATOMS: atom_id res chain seq x y z
N MET A 1 10.46 -3.51 -20.10
CA MET A 1 10.14 -3.99 -18.74
C MET A 1 9.01 -3.13 -18.22
N PRO A 2 7.89 -3.67 -17.70
CA PRO A 2 6.94 -2.81 -17.01
C PRO A 2 7.70 -2.06 -15.90
N ALA A 3 7.37 -0.77 -15.70
CA ALA A 3 8.00 0.03 -14.67
C ALA A 3 7.79 -0.65 -13.30
N ALA A 4 8.85 -0.69 -12.49
CA ALA A 4 8.73 -1.10 -11.09
C ALA A 4 7.83 -0.10 -10.35
N ALA A 5 7.06 -0.56 -9.37
CA ALA A 5 6.20 0.33 -8.59
C ALA A 5 7.02 1.35 -7.79
N ASP A 6 6.55 2.60 -7.71
CA ASP A 6 7.21 3.65 -6.92
C ASP A 6 7.07 3.44 -5.41
N PHE A 7 6.01 2.75 -4.98
CA PHE A 7 5.77 2.38 -3.58
C PHE A 7 5.41 0.91 -3.42
N LEU A 8 5.93 0.29 -2.36
CA LEU A 8 5.51 -1.01 -1.85
C LEU A 8 4.87 -0.85 -0.47
N ILE A 9 3.57 -1.12 -0.40
CA ILE A 9 2.81 -1.09 0.86
C ILE A 9 2.48 -2.52 1.29
N ALA A 10 3.10 -2.97 2.37
CA ALA A 10 2.89 -4.28 2.96
C ALA A 10 1.91 -4.20 4.14
N VAL A 11 0.88 -5.05 4.17
CA VAL A 11 -0.17 -5.02 5.19
C VAL A 11 -0.32 -6.39 5.85
N GLY A 12 -0.29 -6.41 7.17
CA GLY A 12 -0.47 -7.61 7.99
C GLY A 12 0.84 -8.10 8.62
N PRO A 13 0.76 -8.95 9.67
CA PRO A 13 1.93 -9.37 10.45
C PRO A 13 2.96 -10.12 9.59
N ASN A 14 2.49 -11.01 8.71
CA ASN A 14 3.37 -11.81 7.85
C ASN A 14 3.92 -11.01 6.65
N ALA A 15 3.40 -9.82 6.38
CA ALA A 15 3.85 -8.99 5.27
C ALA A 15 5.14 -8.22 5.59
N ARG A 16 5.63 -8.28 6.84
CA ARG A 16 6.92 -7.69 7.25
C ARG A 16 8.07 -8.17 6.37
N LEU A 17 8.06 -9.47 6.03
CA LEU A 17 9.07 -10.09 5.17
C LEU A 17 9.17 -9.41 3.80
N LEU A 18 8.05 -8.90 3.25
CA LEU A 18 8.07 -8.19 1.97
C LEU A 18 8.87 -6.88 2.04
N VAL A 19 8.84 -6.21 3.20
CA VAL A 19 9.62 -4.99 3.43
C VAL A 19 11.10 -5.32 3.62
N ASP A 20 11.38 -6.38 4.35
CA ASP A 20 12.76 -6.82 4.60
C ASP A 20 13.44 -7.25 3.29
N GLU A 21 12.75 -7.99 2.41
CA GLU A 21 13.28 -8.39 1.10
C GLU A 21 13.36 -7.23 0.10
N ALA A 22 12.49 -6.22 0.24
CA ALA A 22 12.58 -5.00 -0.57
C ALA A 22 13.74 -4.08 -0.11
N ALA A 23 14.32 -4.33 1.07
CA ALA A 23 15.45 -3.56 1.56
C ALA A 23 16.66 -3.77 0.63
N GLY A 24 17.13 -2.68 0.02
CA GLY A 24 18.21 -2.69 -0.97
C GLY A 24 17.75 -2.81 -2.43
N LEU A 25 16.47 -3.09 -2.68
CA LEU A 25 15.87 -3.02 -4.01
C LEU A 25 15.12 -1.70 -4.24
N MET A 26 14.61 -1.10 -3.17
CA MET A 26 13.86 0.15 -3.18
C MET A 26 14.41 1.14 -2.14
N ALA A 27 14.12 2.43 -2.34
CA ALA A 27 14.43 3.44 -1.35
C ALA A 27 13.64 3.18 -0.05
N PRO A 28 14.21 3.39 1.14
CA PRO A 28 13.52 3.14 2.41
C PRO A 28 12.16 3.85 2.52
N GLU A 29 12.04 5.04 1.94
CA GLU A 29 10.82 5.86 1.97
C GLU A 29 9.71 5.30 1.06
N ALA A 30 10.10 4.49 0.07
CA ALA A 30 9.22 3.85 -0.90
C ALA A 30 8.60 2.55 -0.35
N VAL A 31 9.07 2.04 0.79
CA VAL A 31 8.59 0.77 1.36
C VAL A 31 7.98 1.01 2.74
N ARG A 32 6.73 0.58 2.94
CA ARG A 32 6.02 0.77 4.22
C ARG A 32 5.31 -0.50 4.65
N HIS A 33 5.36 -0.79 5.96
CA HIS A 33 4.64 -1.89 6.59
C HIS A 33 3.57 -1.36 7.54
N PHE A 34 2.39 -1.95 7.49
CA PHE A 34 1.29 -1.74 8.44
C PHE A 34 0.89 -3.07 9.07
N ALA A 35 0.59 -3.06 10.37
CA ALA A 35 0.21 -4.27 11.10
C ALA A 35 -1.18 -4.78 10.69
N SER A 36 -2.07 -3.89 10.21
CA SER A 36 -3.42 -4.25 9.79
C SER A 36 -3.97 -3.38 8.66
N GLY A 37 -5.03 -3.86 8.00
CA GLY A 37 -5.73 -3.10 6.97
C GLY A 37 -6.35 -1.81 7.51
N ASP A 38 -6.85 -1.80 8.76
CA ASP A 38 -7.44 -0.61 9.37
C ASP A 38 -6.38 0.48 9.61
N GLU A 39 -5.13 0.10 9.91
CA GLU A 39 -4.02 1.04 9.99
C GLU A 39 -3.65 1.59 8.62
N ALA A 40 -3.54 0.72 7.61
CA ALA A 40 -3.25 1.11 6.24
C ALA A 40 -4.30 2.08 5.68
N VAL A 41 -5.59 1.85 5.94
CA VAL A 41 -6.71 2.71 5.52
C VAL A 41 -6.53 4.17 5.98
N ARG A 42 -5.96 4.39 7.16
CA ARG A 42 -5.78 5.76 7.69
C ARG A 42 -4.63 6.52 7.02
N LEU A 43 -3.60 5.81 6.55
CA LEU A 43 -2.34 6.43 6.14
C LEU A 43 -2.10 6.36 4.63
N VAL A 44 -2.49 5.26 3.96
CA VAL A 44 -2.29 5.08 2.52
C VAL A 44 -2.92 6.19 1.68
N PRO A 45 -4.16 6.67 1.93
CA PRO A 45 -4.74 7.76 1.14
C PRO A 45 -3.92 9.06 1.18
N SER A 46 -3.19 9.32 2.28
CA SER A 46 -2.36 10.51 2.39
C SER A 46 -1.10 10.48 1.51
N LEU A 47 -0.75 9.29 0.99
CA LEU A 47 0.41 9.08 0.11
C LEU A 47 0.04 9.22 -1.37
N LEU A 48 -1.25 9.25 -1.70
CA LEU A 48 -1.71 9.23 -3.09
C LEU A 48 -1.91 10.64 -3.65
N ALA A 49 -1.57 10.79 -4.92
CA ALA A 49 -1.84 11.95 -5.74
C ALA A 49 -2.83 11.60 -6.89
N PRO A 50 -3.55 12.60 -7.43
CA PRO A 50 -4.32 12.41 -8.65
C PRO A 50 -3.43 11.89 -9.79
N GLY A 51 -3.86 10.80 -10.43
CA GLY A 51 -3.11 10.14 -11.51
C GLY A 51 -2.32 8.90 -11.07
N ASP A 52 -2.18 8.66 -9.77
CA ASP A 52 -1.52 7.45 -9.26
C ASP A 52 -2.31 6.19 -9.63
N VAL A 53 -1.56 5.12 -9.94
CA VAL A 53 -2.12 3.79 -10.18
C VAL A 53 -1.87 2.92 -8.96
N VAL A 54 -2.95 2.43 -8.35
CA VAL A 54 -2.87 1.59 -7.15
C VAL A 54 -3.32 0.16 -7.47
N LEU A 55 -2.43 -0.81 -7.23
CA LEU A 55 -2.75 -2.23 -7.24
C LEU A 55 -2.94 -2.72 -5.81
N VAL A 56 -4.12 -3.24 -5.50
CA VAL A 56 -4.39 -3.91 -4.22
C VAL A 56 -4.47 -5.41 -4.43
N LYS A 57 -3.68 -6.17 -3.65
CA LYS A 57 -3.73 -7.64 -3.65
C LYS A 57 -3.70 -8.17 -2.22
N GLY A 58 -4.59 -9.11 -1.94
CA GLY A 58 -4.64 -9.83 -0.66
C GLY A 58 -5.55 -11.06 -0.73
N SER A 59 -5.46 -11.94 0.25
CA SER A 59 -6.42 -13.05 0.40
C SER A 59 -7.74 -12.54 0.99
N ARG A 60 -8.84 -13.27 0.79
CA ARG A 60 -10.16 -12.87 1.33
C ARG A 60 -10.17 -12.63 2.84
N GLY A 61 -9.38 -13.40 3.59
CA GLY A 61 -9.26 -13.24 5.04
C GLY A 61 -8.65 -11.90 5.48
N MET A 62 -7.98 -11.18 4.56
CA MET A 62 -7.37 -9.88 4.85
C MET A 62 -8.37 -8.73 4.82
N ARG A 63 -9.55 -8.93 4.24
CA ARG A 63 -10.66 -7.96 4.24
C ARG A 63 -10.22 -6.56 3.79
N LEU A 64 -9.44 -6.51 2.70
CA LEU A 64 -8.85 -5.28 2.17
C LEU A 64 -9.89 -4.40 1.44
N GLU A 65 -11.17 -4.78 1.43
CA GLU A 65 -12.22 -4.05 0.72
C GLU A 65 -12.33 -2.60 1.22
N ARG A 66 -12.12 -2.38 2.53
CA ARG A 66 -12.09 -1.04 3.13
C ARG A 66 -10.92 -0.21 2.62
N LEU A 67 -9.76 -0.82 2.40
CA LEU A 67 -8.59 -0.15 1.85
C LEU A 67 -8.86 0.25 0.39
N CYS A 68 -9.44 -0.64 -0.41
CA CYS A 68 -9.85 -0.32 -1.78
C CYS A 68 -10.81 0.87 -1.82
N GLN A 69 -11.82 0.91 -0.93
CA GLN A 69 -12.76 2.03 -0.83
C GLN A 69 -12.07 3.34 -0.43
N ALA A 70 -11.19 3.31 0.58
CA ALA A 70 -10.46 4.49 1.03
C ALA A 70 -9.55 5.06 -0.07
N VAL A 71 -8.88 4.19 -0.83
CA VAL A 71 -8.06 4.58 -1.98
C VAL A 71 -8.92 5.19 -3.09
N ALA A 72 -10.06 4.57 -3.42
CA ALA A 72 -10.96 5.07 -4.45
C ALA A 72 -11.61 6.42 -4.11
N LEU A 73 -11.83 6.70 -2.83
CA LEU A 73 -12.45 7.96 -2.36
C LEU A 73 -11.42 9.05 -2.05
N GLY A 74 -10.21 8.67 -1.62
CA GLY A 74 -9.17 9.56 -1.11
C GLY A 74 -8.46 10.42 -2.16
N THR A 75 -8.65 10.14 -3.44
CA THR A 75 -8.09 10.91 -4.57
C THR A 75 -8.91 12.14 -4.94
N THR A 76 -10.01 12.42 -4.22
CA THR A 76 -10.82 13.64 -4.37
C THR A 76 -10.31 14.78 -3.48
N ARG A 77 -9.02 15.13 -3.57
CA ARG A 77 -8.59 16.46 -3.11
C ARG A 77 -8.81 17.46 -4.25
N PRO A 78 -9.48 18.61 -4.00
CA PRO A 78 -9.62 19.67 -4.99
C PRO A 78 -8.27 20.27 -5.36
#